data_AF-A0A523UJ22-F1
#
_entry.id   AF-A0A523UJ22-F1
#
_cell.length_a   1.000
_cell.length_b   1.000
_cell.length_c   1.000
_cell.angle_alpha   90.00
_cell.angle_beta   90.00
_cell.angle_gamma   90.00
#
_symmetry.space_group_name_H-M   'P 1'
#
loop_
_entity.id
_entity.type
_entity.pdbx_description
1 polymer ?
#
loop_
_entity_poly.entity_id
_entity_poly.type
_entity_poly.pdbx_seq_one_letter_code
_entity_poly.pdbx_strand_id
1 'polypeptide(L)' 'MESKQALAGLKVLDLSLAMTGPLATKYLGQYGAQVIKIESRKH' A
#
# COMPACT_ATOMS: atom_id res chain seq x y z
N MET A 1 -14.01 2.97 -22.15
CA MET A 1 -13.70 3.85 -20.99
C MET A 1 -12.87 3.02 -20.04
N GLU A 2 -11.63 3.44 -19.78
CA GLU A 2 -10.83 2.79 -18.74
C GLU A 2 -11.55 3.00 -17.40
N SER A 3 -11.89 1.91 -16.71
CA SER A 3 -12.45 2.00 -15.37
C SER A 3 -11.33 2.44 -14.43
N LYS A 4 -11.49 3.61 -13.81
CA LYS A 4 -10.57 4.08 -12.78
C LYS A 4 -10.45 3.01 -11.70
N GLN A 5 -9.22 2.60 -11.37
CA GLN A 5 -8.99 1.59 -10.32
C GLN A 5 -9.65 2.04 -9.01
N ALA A 6 -10.17 1.09 -8.22
CA ALA A 6 -11.03 1.36 -7.07
C ALA A 6 -10.41 2.33 -6.03
N LEU A 7 -9.08 2.31 -5.89
CA LEU A 7 -8.32 3.14 -4.95
C LEU A 7 -7.42 4.17 -5.64
N ALA A 8 -7.62 4.47 -6.92
CA ALA A 8 -6.81 5.43 -7.65
C ALA A 8 -6.85 6.83 -7.02
N GLY A 9 -5.67 7.33 -6.64
CA GLY A 9 -5.48 8.63 -5.98
C GLY A 9 -5.38 8.56 -4.45
N LEU A 10 -5.60 7.39 -3.85
CA LEU A 10 -5.38 7.17 -2.41
C LEU A 10 -3.88 7.05 -2.12
N LYS A 11 -3.41 7.71 -1.06
CA LYS A 11 -2.04 7.57 -0.54
C LYS A 11 -2.07 6.84 0.81
N VAL A 12 -1.28 5.79 0.95
CA VAL A 12 -1.24 4.92 2.15
C VAL A 12 0.19 4.88 2.68
N LEU A 13 0.37 5.14 3.97
CA LEU A 13 1.62 4.88 4.68
C LEU A 13 1.53 3.49 5.32
N ASP A 14 2.45 2.60 4.93
CA ASP A 14 2.59 1.28 5.52
C ASP A 14 3.67 1.31 6.62
N LEU A 15 3.23 1.28 7.88
CA LEU A 15 4.07 1.21 9.08
C LEU A 15 4.08 -0.20 9.71
N SER A 16 3.54 -1.18 9.00
CA SER A 16 3.42 -2.54 9.51
C SER A 16 4.74 -3.30 9.45
N LEU A 17 4.84 -4.45 10.10
CA LEU A 17 6.03 -5.29 10.10
C LEU A 17 5.67 -6.74 9.77
N ALA A 18 6.69 -7.55 9.51
CA ALA A 18 6.55 -8.97 9.18
C ALA A 18 5.63 -9.21 7.97
N MET A 19 4.75 -10.21 7.99
CA MET A 19 4.02 -10.66 6.79
C MET A 19 2.64 -10.02 6.60
N THR A 20 1.80 -10.01 7.62
CA THR A 20 0.36 -9.74 7.44
C THR A 20 0.07 -8.31 7.01
N GLY A 21 0.82 -7.35 7.56
CA GLY A 21 0.66 -5.94 7.24
C GLY A 21 1.10 -5.58 5.81
N PRO A 22 2.32 -5.94 5.37
CA PRO A 22 2.74 -5.73 3.99
C PRO A 22 1.86 -6.47 2.98
N LEU A 23 1.30 -7.63 3.35
CA LEU A 23 0.36 -8.35 2.49
C LEU A 23 -0.96 -7.57 2.34
N ALA A 24 -1.49 -7.00 3.42
CA ALA A 24 -2.70 -6.18 3.37
C ALA A 24 -2.49 -4.93 2.49
N THR A 25 -1.40 -4.20 2.69
CA THR A 25 -1.11 -2.98 1.93
C THR A 25 -0.78 -3.28 0.46
N LYS A 26 -0.20 -4.44 0.16
CA LYS A 26 -0.03 -4.93 -1.23
C LYS A 26 -1.35 -5.00 -1.99
N TYR A 27 -2.43 -5.51 -1.39
CA TYR A 27 -3.75 -5.52 -2.03
C TYR A 27 -4.29 -4.12 -2.30
N LEU A 28 -4.03 -3.16 -1.39
CA LEU A 28 -4.40 -1.76 -1.63
C LEU A 28 -3.68 -1.19 -2.86
N GLY A 29 -2.39 -1.50 -3.02
CA GLY A 29 -1.62 -1.12 -4.20
C GLY A 29 -2.16 -1.75 -5.50
N GLN A 30 -2.56 -3.03 -5.45
CA GLN A 30 -3.17 -3.71 -6.59
C GLN A 30 -4.48 -3.06 -7.06
N TYR A 31 -5.20 -2.40 -6.15
CA TYR A 31 -6.40 -1.62 -6.48
C TYR A 31 -6.13 -0.14 -6.79
N GLY A 32 -4.86 0.26 -6.95
CA GLY A 32 -4.48 1.58 -7.46
C GLY A 32 -4.09 2.61 -6.39
N ALA A 33 -3.94 2.20 -5.14
CA ALA A 33 -3.40 3.08 -4.10
C ALA A 33 -1.88 3.29 -4.26
N GLN A 34 -1.40 4.49 -3.98
CA GLN A 34 0.02 4.76 -3.80
C GLN A 34 0.42 4.36 -2.38
N VAL A 35 1.06 3.19 -2.23
CA VAL A 35 1.53 2.69 -0.94
C VAL A 35 3.00 3.07 -0.74
N ILE A 36 3.31 3.71 0.39
CA ILE A 36 4.66 4.09 0.78
C ILE A 36 5.03 3.30 2.04
N LYS A 37 6.02 2.42 1.92
CA LYS A 37 6.56 1.68 3.05
C LYS A 37 7.49 2.56 3.88
N ILE A 38 7.28 2.60 5.19
CA ILE A 38 8.19 3.27 6.11
C ILE A 38 8.84 2.18 6.98
N GLU A 39 10.16 2.12 6.91
CA GLU A 39 10.98 1.21 7.70
C GLU A 39 11.80 2.01 8.73
N SER A 40 12.17 1.35 9.82
CA SER A 40 13.11 1.94 10.78
C SER A 40 14.51 2.00 10.15
N ARG A 41 15.30 3.04 10.45
CA ARG A 41 16.70 3.13 10.01
C ARG A 41 17.61 2.02 10.56
N LYS A 42 17.16 1.32 11.60
CA LYS A 42 17.92 0.31 12.35
C LYS A 42 17.41 -1.12 12.14
N HIS A 43 16.38 -1.28 11.30
CA HIS A 43 15.82 -2.59 10.99
C HIS A 43 16.52 -3.16 9.76
#